data_AF-F2NCA5-F1
#
_entry.id   AF-F2NCA5-F1
#
_cell.length_a   1.000
_cell.length_b   1.000
_cell.length_c   1.000
_cell.angle_alpha   90.00
_cell.angle_beta   90.00
_cell.angle_gamma   90.00
#
_symmetry.space_group_name_H-M   'P 1'
#
loop_
_entity.id
_entity.type
_entity.pdbx_description
1 polymer ?
#
loop_
_entity_poly.entity_id
_entity_poly.type
_entity_poly.pdbx_seq_one_letter_code
_entity_poly.pdbx_strand_id
1 'polypeptide(L)' 'MARKRNKRTRVVSKLELSNLTEHILATMGEEGRCIRERLIRFLQEKTVPDQKNFNKTPQTKTAEIASN' A
#
# COMPACT_ATOMS: atom_id res chain seq x y z
N MET A 1 16.11 30.06 -15.39
CA MET A 1 15.09 30.02 -14.31
C MET A 1 14.45 28.64 -14.26
N ALA A 2 14.87 27.77 -13.34
CA ALA A 2 14.28 26.43 -13.21
C ALA A 2 12.88 26.55 -12.56
N ARG A 3 11.81 26.24 -13.31
CA ARG A 3 10.44 26.18 -12.78
C ARG A 3 10.38 25.14 -11.67
N LYS A 4 10.01 25.56 -10.46
CA LYS A 4 9.68 24.69 -9.33
C LYS A 4 8.61 23.70 -9.77
N ARG A 5 8.99 22.44 -10.00
CA ARG A 5 8.02 21.37 -10.29
C ARG A 5 7.04 21.29 -9.11
N ASN A 6 5.74 21.33 -9.40
CA ASN A 6 4.72 21.06 -8.39
C ASN A 6 4.97 19.64 -7.87
N LYS A 7 5.39 19.53 -6.61
CA LYS A 7 5.57 18.23 -5.96
C LYS A 7 4.20 17.58 -5.86
N ARG A 8 3.98 16.49 -6.59
CA ARG A 8 2.74 15.70 -6.54
C ARG A 8 2.63 15.09 -5.15
N THR A 9 1.72 15.59 -4.32
CA THR A 9 1.47 15.03 -2.99
C THR A 9 0.99 13.59 -3.14
N ARG A 10 1.78 12.65 -2.61
CA ARG A 10 1.44 11.22 -2.61
C ARG A 10 0.87 10.91 -1.23
N VAL A 11 -0.42 10.59 -1.19
CA VAL A 11 -1.08 10.20 0.06
C VAL A 11 -0.56 8.82 0.44
N VAL A 12 0.22 8.75 1.52
CA VAL A 12 0.60 7.49 2.16
C VAL A 12 -0.44 7.22 3.24
N SER A 13 -1.50 6.49 2.89
CA SER A 13 -2.54 6.09 3.82
C SER A 13 -2.25 4.70 4.38
N LYS A 14 -2.61 4.45 5.65
CA LYS A 14 -2.67 3.08 6.18
C LYS A 14 -3.78 2.32 5.44
N LEU A 15 -3.62 1.01 5.28
CA LEU A 15 -4.58 0.14 4.59
C LEU A 15 -5.88 -0.07 5.39
N GLU A 16 -5.92 0.41 6.63
CA GLU A 16 -7.01 0.18 7.59
C GLU A 16 -7.81 1.45 7.84
N LEU A 17 -9.13 1.29 7.98
CA LEU A 17 -10.03 2.35 8.42
C LEU A 17 -9.86 2.60 9.92
N SER A 18 -10.09 3.84 10.35
CA SER A 18 -10.09 4.15 11.78
C SER A 18 -11.29 3.51 12.48
N ASN A 19 -11.14 3.16 13.76
CA ASN A 19 -12.23 2.57 14.56
C ASN A 19 -13.49 3.46 14.59
N LEU A 20 -13.32 4.78 14.63
CA LEU A 20 -14.44 5.73 14.57
C LEU A 20 -15.16 5.66 13.21
N THR A 21 -14.40 5.60 12.12
CA THR A 21 -14.96 5.47 10.76
C THR A 21 -15.74 4.17 10.62
N GLU A 22 -15.19 3.05 11.08
CA GLU A 22 -15.87 1.75 11.07
C GLU A 22 -17.17 1.80 11.88
N HIS A 23 -17.17 2.43 13.05
CA HIS A 23 -18.37 2.59 13.87
C HIS A 23 -19.45 3.41 13.15
N ILE A 24 -19.09 4.56 12.58
CA ILE A 24 -20.03 5.40 11.82
C ILE A 24 -20.64 4.61 10.66
N LEU A 25 -19.80 3.94 9.86
CA LEU A 25 -20.28 3.15 8.71
C LEU A 25 -21.18 1.99 9.15
N ALA A 26 -20.88 1.34 10.28
CA ALA A 26 -21.74 0.29 10.83
C ALA A 26 -23.13 0.83 11.23
N THR A 27 -23.20 2.04 11.80
CA THR A 27 -24.49 2.65 12.18
C THR A 27 -25.38 3.03 11.00
N MET A 28 -24.80 3.19 9.80
CA MET A 28 -25.54 3.54 8.57
C MET A 28 -26.20 2.33 7.88
N GLY A 29 -25.88 1.09 8.28
CA GLY A 29 -26.41 -0.11 7.63
C GLY A 29 -25.85 -0.35 6.23
N GLU A 30 -26.71 -0.61 5.25
CA GLU A 30 -26.30 -1.05 3.91
C GLU A 30 -25.52 0.02 3.12
N GLU A 31 -25.91 1.28 3.25
CA GLU A 31 -25.18 2.40 2.62
C GLU A 31 -23.76 2.51 3.19
N GLY A 32 -23.63 2.35 4.51
CA GLY A 32 -22.33 2.35 5.19
C GLY A 32 -21.43 1.21 4.73
N ARG A 33 -22.00 0.01 4.51
CA ARG A 33 -21.27 -1.13 3.94
C ARG A 33 -20.74 -0.81 2.54
N CYS A 34 -21.55 -0.23 1.67
CA CYS A 34 -21.12 0.18 0.32
C CYS A 34 -19.98 1.21 0.36
N ILE A 35 -20.08 2.21 1.25
CA ILE A 35 -19.05 3.23 1.42
C ILE A 35 -17.76 2.61 1.96
N ARG A 36 -17.85 1.69 2.93
CA ARG A 36 -16.72 0.97 3.50
C ARG A 36 -15.90 0.25 2.44
N GLU A 37 -16.56 -0.54 1.59
CA GLU A 37 -15.89 -1.27 0.51
C GLU A 37 -15.18 -0.34 -0.47
N ARG A 38 -15.83 0.77 -0.83
CA ARG A 38 -15.26 1.77 -1.72
C ARG A 38 -14.02 2.44 -1.12
N LEU A 39 -14.04 2.74 0.17
CA LEU A 39 -12.89 3.30 0.89
C LEU A 39 -11.72 2.32 0.94
N ILE A 40 -11.97 1.04 1.24
CA ILE A 40 -10.92 0.01 1.27
C ILE A 40 -10.25 -0.10 -0.10
N ARG A 41 -11.03 -0.18 -1.20
CA ARG A 41 -10.48 -0.21 -2.56
C ARG A 41 -9.65 1.02 -2.89
N PHE A 42 -10.16 2.21 -2.53
CA PHE A 42 -9.42 3.45 -2.71
C PHE A 42 -8.09 3.44 -1.96
N LEU A 43 -8.08 2.99 -0.71
CA LEU A 43 -6.86 2.90 0.10
C LEU A 43 -5.88 1.89 -0.51
N GLN A 44 -6.34 0.72 -0.96
CA GLN A 44 -5.53 -0.28 -1.65
C GLN A 44 -4.85 0.27 -2.91
N GLU A 45 -5.59 1.01 -3.75
CA GLU A 45 -5.07 1.63 -4.96
C GLU A 45 -4.04 2.75 -4.67
N LYS A 46 -4.19 3.45 -3.54
CA LYS A 46 -3.33 4.58 -3.16
C LYS A 46 -2.17 4.18 -2.27
N THR A 47 -2.25 3.04 -1.57
CA THR A 47 -1.12 2.47 -0.84
C THR A 47 -0.01 2.13 -1.82
N VAL A 48 1.12 2.82 -1.65
CA VAL A 48 2.37 2.43 -2.29
C VAL A 48 2.76 1.09 -1.69
N PRO A 49 2.96 0.01 -2.49
CA PRO A 49 3.53 -1.21 -1.95
C PRO A 49 4.84 -0.84 -1.25
N ASP A 50 4.96 -1.25 0.01
CA ASP A 50 6.10 -0.93 0.86
C ASP A 50 7.38 -1.35 0.11
N GLN A 51 8.19 -0.39 -0.36
CA GLN A 51 9.45 -0.68 -1.06
C GLN A 51 10.50 -1.33 -0.14
N LYS A 52 10.14 -1.67 1.10
CA LYS A 52 10.98 -2.33 2.10
C LYS A 52 11.26 -3.82 1.86
N ASN A 53 10.84 -4.40 0.73
CA ASN A 53 11.19 -5.77 0.35
C ASN A 53 12.20 -5.89 -0.81
N PHE A 54 12.93 -4.82 -1.17
CA PHE A 54 13.96 -4.85 -2.22
C PHE A 54 15.38 -5.25 -1.76
N ASN A 55 15.58 -5.73 -0.53
CA ASN A 55 16.87 -6.25 -0.06
C ASN A 55 16.82 -7.73 0.37
N LYS A 56 16.21 -8.60 -0.44
CA LYS A 56 16.66 -10.00 -0.50
C LYS A 56 17.44 -10.17 -1.80
N THR A 57 18.74 -9.94 -1.70
CA THR A 57 19.74 -10.21 -2.73
C THR A 57 19.49 -11.58 -3.37
N PRO A 58 19.49 -11.69 -4.70
CA PRO A 58 19.51 -12.99 -5.35
C PRO A 58 20.91 -13.60 -5.14
N GLN A 59 21.04 -14.58 -4.25
CA GLN A 59 22.20 -15.47 -4.33
C GLN A 59 21.96 -16.44 -5.47
N THR A 60 22.39 -16.01 -6.64
CA THR A 60 22.73 -16.83 -7.79
C THR A 60 23.77 -17.87 -7.33
N LYS A 61 23.34 -19.09 -7.02
CA LYS A 61 24.28 -20.23 -6.96
C LYS A 61 24.56 -20.67 -8.38
N THR A 62 25.47 -19.97 -9.06
CA THR A 62 26.19 -20.51 -10.22
C THR A 62 27.24 -21.48 -9.68
N ALA A 63 27.24 -22.68 -10.23
CA ALA A 63 28.07 -23.81 -9.85
C ALA A 63 29.55 -23.60 -10.16
N GLU A 64 30.47 -24.05 -9.28
CA GLU A 64 31.81 -24.60 -9.59
C GLU A 64 32.21 -25.59 -8.46
N ILE A 65 32.21 -26.90 -8.72
CA ILE A 65 33.38 -27.79 -8.92
C ILE A 65 34.24 -28.03 -7.65
N ALA A 66 34.16 -29.25 -7.10
CA ALA A 66 35.31 -29.96 -6.52
C ALA A 66 34.98 -31.46 -6.41
N SER A 67 35.66 -32.25 -7.25
CA SER A 67 35.80 -33.70 -7.12
C SER A 67 36.46 -34.08 -5.79
N ASN A 68 36.03 -35.21 -5.21
CA ASN A 68 36.90 -36.24 -4.64
C ASN A 68 36.10 -37.51 -4.39
#